data_AF-A0A6A6XYZ6-F1
#
_entry.id   AF-A0A6A6XYZ6-F1
#
_cell.length_a   1.000
_cell.length_b   1.000
_cell.length_c   1.000
_cell.angle_alpha   90.00
_cell.angle_beta   90.00
_cell.angle_gamma   90.00
#
_symmetry.space_group_name_H-M   'P 1'
#
loop_
_entity.id
_entity.type
_entity.pdbx_description
1 polymer ?
#
loop_
_entity_poly.entity_id
_entity_poly.type
_entity_poly.pdbx_seq_one_letter_code
_entity_poly.pdbx_strand_id
1 'polypeptide(L)'
;MYLPRNLLFNLLMVYLGVWTNWSKGSVFGSTITMTQYNGNLLIAFIALFVSFVGTSLWRITGFVLHRLFSTTTAQDGIYHQRQAILRNAANATDAVWDIASVLWNSRRAARSYRRLVPSLASATFSLLAFAIAGIFSSKMATLTGSEVLLASPSCGMPLGSPGSTTDQLLIIQPWIAQRMTSAMNYAQRCYFKNSRIEDCNLFVKPQLASTINWNASCPFQEDICLKSNENIELDTGLIGSHYDLGFNGPNSKRMQLRRVISCAPLKTENYTDSFVYQSSTGNVSYQRYAYGPRFNKNGFNYTHMQPEISQDLLNMSSFKTTFGDFELSYLQTYSFKGSLIPQVSEFRPIEAIHRGDADVSLIFLSTANIVFTKPVDDPWYSAHRPLKNVTAVGRSKGKQELYMADSPASVLGCAIQYQQCMPSLPDGRRCSELCGLWETNQTISTEDEWQFNMTQWIGTAFAESEVQYLVSSLRAGSLTSKYSNIASLQGPLPSNQWQLDVEQWHYATLAAAQASAVDYAIGPGANKSIR
;
A
#
# COMPACT_ATOMS: atom_id res chain seq x y z
N MET A 1 3.18 16.86 -28.48
CA MET A 1 3.33 17.64 -27.23
C MET A 1 3.98 16.70 -26.21
N TYR A 2 5.29 16.85 -25.98
CA TYR A 2 6.06 15.98 -25.10
C TYR A 2 5.89 16.46 -23.65
N LEU A 3 5.24 15.67 -22.81
CA LEU A 3 5.17 15.89 -21.37
C LEU A 3 6.27 15.05 -20.69
N PRO A 4 7.26 15.66 -20.01
CA PRO A 4 8.31 14.93 -19.33
C PRO A 4 7.79 14.32 -18.03
N ARG A 5 8.32 13.13 -17.71
CA ARG A 5 8.08 12.27 -16.54
C ARG A 5 8.40 12.90 -15.17
N ASN A 6 8.69 14.20 -15.11
CA ASN A 6 9.21 14.91 -13.92
C ASN A 6 8.14 15.61 -13.08
N LEU A 7 6.86 15.59 -13.47
CA LEU A 7 5.80 16.30 -12.74
C LEU A 7 5.31 15.58 -11.47
N LEU A 8 5.54 14.28 -11.32
CA LEU A 8 5.16 13.56 -10.09
C LEU A 8 6.08 13.88 -8.91
N PHE A 9 7.35 14.22 -9.14
CA PHE A 9 8.32 14.51 -8.08
C PHE A 9 8.26 15.96 -7.57
N ASN A 10 7.70 16.91 -8.33
CA ASN A 10 7.49 18.28 -7.86
C ASN A 10 6.25 18.43 -6.96
N LEU A 11 5.46 17.37 -6.78
CA LEU A 11 4.21 17.38 -6.01
C LEU A 11 4.36 16.79 -4.59
N LEU A 12 5.51 16.20 -4.27
CA LEU A 12 5.81 15.64 -2.95
C LEU A 12 6.81 16.56 -2.24
N MET A 13 6.47 17.02 -1.02
CA MET A 13 7.39 17.80 -0.19
C MET A 13 8.52 16.90 0.32
N VAL A 14 9.56 16.77 -0.50
CA VAL A 14 10.79 16.05 -0.18
C VAL A 14 11.60 16.88 0.80
N TYR A 15 12.02 16.25 1.89
CA TYR A 15 12.93 16.86 2.86
C TYR A 15 14.32 17.04 2.25
N LEU A 16 14.79 18.29 2.18
CA LEU A 16 16.16 18.63 1.77
C LEU A 16 17.00 18.89 3.02
N GLY A 17 18.08 18.15 3.19
CA GLY A 17 18.92 18.22 4.37
C GLY A 17 19.43 16.86 4.82
N VAL A 18 20.02 16.83 6.02
CA VAL A 18 20.57 15.63 6.65
C VAL A 18 19.48 14.93 7.46
N TRP A 19 19.32 13.63 7.25
CA TRP A 19 18.39 12.79 7.98
C TRP A 19 18.98 11.38 8.14
N THR A 20 18.36 10.56 8.98
CA THR A 20 18.81 9.18 9.22
C THR A 20 17.85 8.20 8.57
N ASN A 21 18.31 7.44 7.58
CA ASN A 21 17.61 6.26 7.09
C ASN A 21 17.73 5.14 8.11
N TRP A 22 16.70 4.96 8.93
CA TRP A 22 16.70 4.00 10.01
C TRP A 22 16.68 2.53 9.54
N SER A 23 16.46 2.28 8.24
CA SER A 23 16.66 0.95 7.64
C SER A 23 18.13 0.53 7.67
N LYS A 24 19.06 1.51 7.67
CA LYS A 24 20.53 1.30 7.69
C LYS A 24 21.16 1.61 9.06
N GLY A 25 20.35 1.88 10.08
CA GLY A 25 20.79 2.23 11.43
C GLY A 25 21.32 3.67 11.55
N SER A 26 21.73 4.06 12.77
CA SER A 26 22.15 5.44 13.06
C SER A 26 23.45 5.87 12.38
N VAL A 27 24.36 4.93 12.15
CA VAL A 27 25.70 5.21 11.60
C VAL A 27 25.68 5.21 10.08
N PHE A 28 25.32 4.08 9.46
CA PHE A 28 25.31 3.95 7.99
C PHE A 28 24.05 4.55 7.34
N GLY A 29 23.04 4.91 8.14
CA GLY A 29 21.83 5.57 7.65
C GLY A 29 21.94 7.08 7.51
N SER A 30 23.03 7.71 7.96
CA SER A 30 23.21 9.16 7.78
C SER A 30 23.18 9.53 6.30
N THR A 31 22.11 10.18 5.88
CA THR A 31 21.78 10.46 4.47
C THR A 31 21.56 11.95 4.30
N ILE A 32 22.07 12.51 3.21
CA ILE A 32 21.80 13.89 2.82
C ILE A 32 20.99 13.91 1.53
N THR A 33 19.81 14.50 1.57
CA THR A 33 18.98 14.71 0.37
C THR A 33 19.16 16.14 -0.12
N MET A 34 19.47 16.27 -1.40
CA MET A 34 19.69 17.55 -2.07
C MET A 34 19.14 17.53 -3.48
N THR A 35 18.97 18.72 -4.08
CA THR A 35 18.55 18.84 -5.47
C THR A 35 19.58 18.22 -6.41
N GLN A 36 19.13 17.77 -7.58
CA GLN A 36 20.01 17.17 -8.58
C GLN A 36 21.18 18.10 -8.96
N TYR A 37 20.93 19.41 -9.03
CA TYR A 37 21.94 20.42 -9.31
C TYR A 37 23.04 20.44 -8.23
N ASN A 38 22.66 20.58 -6.95
CA ASN A 38 23.61 20.62 -5.84
C ASN A 38 24.31 19.26 -5.64
N GLY A 39 23.60 18.15 -5.88
CA GLY A 39 24.16 16.80 -5.85
C GLY A 39 25.26 16.60 -6.88
N ASN A 40 25.05 17.06 -8.11
CA ASN A 40 26.07 16.99 -9.15
C ASN A 40 27.31 17.84 -8.81
N LEU A 41 27.12 19.03 -8.22
CA LEU A 41 28.23 19.87 -7.75
C LEU A 41 29.02 19.17 -6.64
N LEU A 42 28.35 18.55 -5.67
CA LEU A 42 29.00 17.81 -4.59
C LEU A 42 29.79 16.60 -5.12
N ILE A 43 29.22 15.83 -6.04
CA ILE A 43 29.89 14.69 -6.68
C ILE A 43 31.17 15.15 -7.40
N ALA A 44 31.07 16.25 -8.16
CA ALA A 44 32.22 16.83 -8.86
C ALA A 44 33.30 17.29 -7.87
N PHE A 45 32.91 17.96 -6.79
CA PHE A 45 33.82 18.37 -5.72
C PHE A 45 34.52 17.17 -5.07
N ILE A 46 33.79 16.10 -4.72
CA ILE A 46 34.37 14.89 -4.11
C ILE A 46 35.38 14.24 -5.06
N ALA A 47 35.07 14.13 -6.36
CA ALA A 47 36.00 13.57 -7.34
C ALA A 47 37.31 14.37 -7.45
N LEU A 48 37.21 15.71 -7.45
CA LEU A 48 38.39 16.60 -7.42
C LEU A 48 39.17 16.47 -6.10
N PHE A 49 38.46 16.41 -4.98
CA PHE A 49 39.06 16.26 -3.66
C PHE A 49 39.80 14.93 -3.50
N VAL A 50 39.23 13.82 -3.96
CA VAL A 50 39.87 12.49 -3.98
C VAL A 50 41.15 12.53 -4.82
N SER A 51 41.13 13.20 -5.98
CA SER A 51 42.30 13.38 -6.84
C SER A 51 43.41 14.20 -6.15
N PHE A 52 43.02 15.26 -5.43
CA PHE A 52 43.95 16.07 -4.63
C PHE A 52 44.58 15.25 -3.49
N VAL A 53 43.75 14.53 -2.71
CA VAL A 53 44.22 13.67 -1.61
C VAL A 53 45.14 12.57 -2.13
N GLY A 54 44.83 11.96 -3.28
CA GLY A 54 45.69 10.96 -3.90
C GLY A 54 47.07 11.49 -4.29
N THR A 55 47.12 12.73 -4.80
CA THR A 55 48.38 13.43 -5.09
C THR A 55 49.20 13.64 -3.82
N SER A 56 48.58 14.11 -2.74
CA SER A 56 49.26 14.30 -1.46
C SER A 56 49.70 12.98 -0.81
N LEU A 57 48.88 11.93 -0.87
CA LEU A 57 49.24 10.62 -0.34
C LEU A 57 50.44 10.03 -1.09
N TRP A 58 50.50 10.18 -2.41
CA TRP A 58 51.66 9.77 -3.19
C TRP A 58 52.92 10.49 -2.72
N ARG A 59 52.90 11.80 -2.51
CA ARG A 59 54.09 12.55 -2.05
C ARG A 59 54.61 12.03 -0.71
N ILE A 60 53.71 11.72 0.23
CA ILE A 60 54.07 11.12 1.51
C ILE A 60 54.65 9.72 1.30
N THR A 61 54.01 8.90 0.48
CA THR A 61 54.43 7.52 0.19
C THR A 61 55.79 7.48 -0.51
N GLY A 62 55.99 8.32 -1.53
CA GLY A 62 57.25 8.52 -2.23
C GLY A 62 58.36 8.95 -1.29
N PHE A 63 58.10 9.88 -0.37
CA PHE A 63 59.06 10.27 0.67
C PHE A 63 59.40 9.12 1.63
N VAL A 64 58.41 8.36 2.09
CA VAL A 64 58.63 7.19 2.96
C VAL A 64 59.47 6.14 2.22
N LEU A 65 59.13 5.83 0.96
CA LEU A 65 59.91 4.90 0.13
C LEU A 65 61.32 5.41 -0.15
N HIS A 66 61.49 6.73 -0.39
CA HIS A 66 62.79 7.37 -0.53
C HIS A 66 63.65 7.12 0.70
N ARG A 67 63.08 7.33 1.90
CA ARG A 67 63.76 7.08 3.19
C ARG A 67 64.08 5.60 3.41
N LEU A 68 63.11 4.70 3.23
CA LEU A 68 63.27 3.25 3.44
C LEU A 68 64.31 2.64 2.51
N PHE A 69 64.42 3.15 1.28
CA PHE A 69 65.38 2.65 0.30
C PHE A 69 66.70 3.42 0.25
N SER A 70 66.89 4.42 1.12
CA SER A 70 68.12 5.21 1.17
C SER A 70 69.23 4.48 1.93
N THR A 71 70.45 4.61 1.45
CA THR A 71 71.68 4.12 2.08
C THR A 71 72.78 5.17 1.92
N THR A 72 73.72 5.18 2.87
CA THR A 72 74.91 6.05 2.88
C THR A 72 76.09 5.48 2.08
N THR A 73 76.02 4.20 1.69
CA THR A 73 77.05 3.54 0.88
C THR A 73 77.03 4.01 -0.57
N ALA A 74 78.16 3.97 -1.27
CA ALA A 74 78.22 4.22 -2.72
C ALA A 74 77.31 3.25 -3.50
N GLN A 75 76.54 3.77 -4.45
CA GLN A 75 75.55 3.02 -5.22
C GLN A 75 75.61 3.40 -6.72
N ASP A 76 74.89 2.66 -7.56
CA ASP A 76 74.88 2.85 -9.01
C ASP A 76 73.87 3.92 -9.49
N GLY A 77 73.91 4.22 -10.79
CA GLY A 77 73.02 5.21 -11.41
C GLY A 77 71.53 4.87 -11.28
N ILE A 78 71.16 3.58 -11.28
CA ILE A 78 69.77 3.12 -11.13
C ILE A 78 69.25 3.45 -9.73
N TYR A 79 70.09 3.27 -8.71
CA TYR A 79 69.76 3.69 -7.35
C TYR A 79 69.48 5.20 -7.28
N HIS A 80 70.37 6.02 -7.82
CA HIS A 80 70.21 7.49 -7.76
C HIS A 80 69.01 7.98 -8.57
N GLN A 81 68.73 7.39 -9.74
CA GLN A 81 67.53 7.68 -10.53
C GLN A 81 66.24 7.32 -9.76
N ARG A 82 66.18 6.14 -9.15
CA ARG A 82 65.05 5.75 -8.29
C ARG A 82 64.84 6.73 -7.15
N GLN A 83 65.92 7.12 -6.45
CA GLN A 83 65.85 8.05 -5.33
C GLN A 83 65.44 9.46 -5.76
N ALA A 84 65.89 9.92 -6.93
CA ALA A 84 65.48 11.19 -7.51
C ALA A 84 64.00 11.19 -7.86
N ILE A 85 63.49 10.12 -8.47
CA ILE A 85 62.06 10.01 -8.82
C ILE A 85 61.19 9.96 -7.56
N LEU A 86 61.53 9.10 -6.59
CA LEU A 86 60.75 8.97 -5.35
C LEU A 86 60.67 10.27 -4.54
N ARG A 87 61.70 11.13 -4.65
CA ARG A 87 61.75 12.43 -3.96
C ARG A 87 61.02 13.56 -4.73
N ASN A 88 61.04 13.51 -6.06
CA ASN A 88 60.63 14.66 -6.89
C ASN A 88 59.33 14.45 -7.69
N ALA A 89 58.84 13.22 -7.83
CA ALA A 89 57.59 12.97 -8.56
C ALA A 89 56.42 13.69 -7.88
N ALA A 90 55.74 14.56 -8.62
CA ALA A 90 54.69 15.42 -8.06
C ALA A 90 53.41 14.65 -7.75
N ASN A 91 53.14 13.57 -8.49
CA ASN A 91 52.00 12.67 -8.35
C ASN A 91 52.38 11.23 -8.76
N ALA A 92 51.46 10.28 -8.54
CA ALA A 92 51.70 8.86 -8.83
C ALA A 92 51.87 8.56 -10.33
N THR A 93 51.18 9.30 -11.20
CA THR A 93 51.28 9.15 -12.66
C THR A 93 52.69 9.47 -13.16
N ASP A 94 53.25 10.59 -12.71
CA ASP A 94 54.63 10.99 -13.03
C ASP A 94 55.62 9.91 -12.59
N ALA A 95 55.45 9.39 -11.37
CA ALA A 95 56.31 8.34 -10.85
C ALA A 95 56.20 7.03 -11.64
N VAL A 96 54.99 6.62 -12.05
CA VAL A 96 54.80 5.44 -12.91
C VAL A 96 55.55 5.63 -14.23
N TRP A 97 55.37 6.78 -14.88
CA TRP A 97 55.99 7.08 -16.16
C TRP A 97 57.53 7.11 -16.08
N ASP A 98 58.06 7.80 -15.07
CA ASP A 98 59.50 7.96 -14.89
C ASP A 98 60.17 6.63 -14.51
N ILE A 99 59.58 5.87 -13.57
CA ILE A 99 60.12 4.57 -13.16
C ILE A 99 60.01 3.55 -14.31
N ALA A 100 58.91 3.54 -15.06
CA ALA A 100 58.75 2.68 -16.22
C ALA A 100 59.78 3.00 -17.31
N SER A 101 60.07 4.29 -17.55
CA SER A 101 61.09 4.74 -18.49
C SER A 101 62.50 4.28 -18.06
N VAL A 102 62.83 4.43 -16.77
CA VAL A 102 64.11 3.94 -16.22
C VAL A 102 64.19 2.41 -16.32
N LEU A 103 63.10 1.69 -16.02
CA LEU A 103 63.05 0.24 -16.11
C LEU A 103 63.24 -0.25 -17.56
N TRP A 104 62.63 0.43 -18.53
CA TRP A 104 62.78 0.12 -19.96
C TRP A 104 64.22 0.33 -20.44
N ASN A 105 64.81 1.47 -20.08
CA ASN A 105 66.18 1.81 -20.47
C ASN A 105 67.22 0.90 -19.77
N SER A 106 66.92 0.41 -18.58
CA SER A 106 67.78 -0.49 -17.79
C SER A 106 67.39 -1.98 -17.89
N ARG A 107 66.56 -2.37 -18.87
CA ARG A 107 66.03 -3.74 -19.02
C ARG A 107 67.09 -4.83 -19.19
N ARG A 108 68.29 -4.45 -19.66
CA ARG A 108 69.44 -5.35 -19.84
C ARG A 108 70.39 -5.38 -18.62
N ALA A 109 70.21 -4.49 -17.66
CA ALA A 109 71.05 -4.43 -16.47
C ALA A 109 70.61 -5.47 -15.42
N ALA A 110 71.60 -6.10 -14.77
CA ALA A 110 71.35 -7.15 -13.79
C ALA A 110 70.61 -6.59 -12.56
N ARG A 111 69.56 -7.31 -12.11
CA ARG A 111 68.77 -6.97 -10.90
C ARG A 111 67.95 -5.67 -10.95
N SER A 112 67.86 -4.98 -12.10
CA SER A 112 67.04 -3.75 -12.27
C SER A 112 65.58 -3.97 -11.88
N TYR A 113 64.98 -5.08 -12.32
CA TYR A 113 63.61 -5.45 -11.99
C TYR A 113 63.37 -5.54 -10.47
N ARG A 114 64.26 -6.23 -9.73
CA ARG A 114 64.09 -6.40 -8.27
C ARG A 114 64.18 -5.07 -7.50
N ARG A 115 64.83 -4.04 -8.07
CA ARG A 115 65.02 -2.72 -7.43
C ARG A 115 63.94 -1.70 -7.78
N LEU A 116 63.39 -1.76 -8.98
CA LEU A 116 62.43 -0.77 -9.50
C LEU A 116 60.98 -1.25 -9.44
N VAL A 117 60.72 -2.56 -9.56
CA VAL A 117 59.36 -3.13 -9.55
C VAL A 117 58.60 -2.81 -8.26
N PRO A 118 59.17 -2.85 -7.04
CA PRO A 118 58.41 -2.49 -5.84
C PRO A 118 57.93 -1.04 -5.83
N SER A 119 58.78 -0.10 -6.27
CA SER A 119 58.43 1.32 -6.39
C SER A 119 57.40 1.55 -7.50
N LEU A 120 57.55 0.87 -8.64
CA LEU A 120 56.59 0.92 -9.73
C LEU A 120 55.23 0.35 -9.29
N ALA A 121 55.21 -0.80 -8.61
CA ALA A 121 53.99 -1.42 -8.11
C ALA A 121 53.27 -0.50 -7.11
N SER A 122 53.99 0.17 -6.21
CA SER A 122 53.41 1.13 -5.26
C SER A 122 52.82 2.36 -5.97
N ALA A 123 53.52 2.91 -6.97
CA ALA A 123 53.04 4.03 -7.77
C ALA A 123 51.79 3.66 -8.57
N THR A 124 51.82 2.52 -9.27
CA THR A 124 50.69 2.00 -10.04
C THR A 124 49.51 1.68 -9.14
N PHE A 125 49.74 1.07 -7.97
CA PHE A 125 48.67 0.81 -7.00
C PHE A 125 48.02 2.11 -6.52
N SER A 126 48.82 3.12 -6.16
CA SER A 126 48.30 4.42 -5.73
C SER A 126 47.50 5.10 -6.84
N LEU A 127 48.02 5.11 -8.07
CA LEU A 127 47.32 5.65 -9.23
C LEU A 127 45.97 4.96 -9.45
N LEU A 128 45.96 3.62 -9.51
CA LEU A 128 44.74 2.85 -9.75
C LEU A 128 43.74 3.01 -8.60
N ALA A 129 44.20 2.96 -7.34
CA ALA A 129 43.33 3.10 -6.18
C ALA A 129 42.58 4.45 -6.18
N PHE A 130 43.29 5.55 -6.45
CA PHE A 130 42.67 6.88 -6.48
C PHE A 130 41.87 7.15 -7.76
N ALA A 131 42.28 6.60 -8.91
CA ALA A 131 41.47 6.66 -10.13
C ALA A 131 40.14 5.93 -9.95
N ILE A 132 40.17 4.73 -9.36
CA ILE A 132 38.98 3.95 -9.02
C ILE A 132 38.13 4.73 -8.00
N ALA A 133 38.71 5.24 -6.91
CA ALA A 133 37.98 6.03 -5.92
C ALA A 133 37.30 7.27 -6.52
N GLY A 134 37.96 7.96 -7.45
CA GLY A 134 37.38 9.09 -8.19
C GLY A 134 36.17 8.68 -9.02
N ILE A 135 36.25 7.58 -9.78
CA ILE A 135 35.13 7.05 -10.58
C ILE A 135 33.96 6.64 -9.67
N PHE A 136 34.26 5.93 -8.57
CA PHE A 136 33.27 5.49 -7.59
C PHE A 136 32.64 6.63 -6.80
N SER A 137 33.20 7.85 -6.82
CA SER A 137 32.58 9.03 -6.20
C SER A 137 31.20 9.32 -6.80
N SER A 138 31.02 9.10 -8.10
CA SER A 138 29.70 9.21 -8.77
C SER A 138 28.68 8.19 -8.29
N LYS A 139 29.14 7.03 -7.80
CA LYS A 139 28.28 5.97 -7.27
C LYS A 139 27.79 6.26 -5.85
N MET A 140 28.35 7.26 -5.15
CA MET A 140 27.86 7.65 -3.82
C MET A 140 26.38 8.05 -3.82
N ALA A 141 25.89 8.67 -4.91
CA ALA A 141 24.47 8.98 -5.08
C ALA A 141 23.60 7.76 -5.36
N THR A 142 24.17 6.68 -5.93
CA THR A 142 23.43 5.43 -6.20
C THR A 142 23.46 4.44 -5.04
N LEU A 143 24.50 4.49 -4.18
CA LEU A 143 24.67 3.60 -3.02
C LEU A 143 23.65 3.88 -1.90
N THR A 144 23.13 5.10 -1.83
CA THR A 144 22.12 5.50 -0.84
C THR A 144 20.71 5.08 -1.22
N GLY A 145 20.46 4.70 -2.48
CA GLY A 145 19.15 4.32 -3.02
C GLY A 145 18.39 5.55 -3.55
N SER A 146 17.29 5.30 -4.27
CA SER A 146 16.37 6.35 -4.74
C SER A 146 15.35 6.79 -3.67
N GLU A 147 15.59 6.41 -2.41
CA GLU A 147 14.71 6.71 -1.29
C GLU A 147 14.94 8.14 -0.80
N VAL A 148 13.84 8.86 -0.59
CA VAL A 148 13.85 10.22 -0.05
C VAL A 148 12.91 10.30 1.14
N LEU A 149 13.25 11.12 2.12
CA LEU A 149 12.37 11.38 3.24
C LEU A 149 11.29 12.39 2.81
N LEU A 150 10.02 12.01 3.01
CA LEU A 150 8.90 12.94 2.87
C LEU A 150 8.68 13.64 4.20
N ALA A 151 8.61 14.97 4.18
CA ALA A 151 8.31 15.76 5.37
C ALA A 151 7.58 17.04 4.98
N SER A 152 6.40 17.24 5.57
CA SER A 152 5.58 18.42 5.39
C SER A 152 5.40 19.15 6.73
N PRO A 153 5.45 20.49 6.76
CA PRO A 153 5.08 21.26 7.96
C PRO A 153 3.57 21.18 8.26
N SER A 154 2.77 20.65 7.33
CA SER A 154 1.32 20.46 7.49
C SER A 154 0.95 18.99 7.45
N CYS A 155 1.80 18.10 7.98
CA CYS A 155 1.50 16.67 8.07
C CYS A 155 0.25 16.39 8.93
N GLY A 156 -0.39 15.26 8.67
CA GLY A 156 -1.65 14.87 9.30
C GLY A 156 -2.73 14.57 8.26
N MET A 157 -3.74 13.82 8.68
CA MET A 157 -4.95 13.59 7.89
C MET A 157 -5.96 14.71 8.18
N PRO A 158 -6.80 15.09 7.20
CA PRO A 158 -7.87 16.05 7.40
C PRO A 158 -9.02 15.44 8.22
N LEU A 159 -8.75 15.06 9.47
CA LEU A 159 -9.69 14.39 10.38
C LEU A 159 -10.65 15.36 11.10
N GLY A 160 -10.84 16.56 10.58
CA GLY A 160 -11.78 17.51 11.15
C GLY A 160 -13.21 17.14 10.78
N SER A 161 -14.14 17.28 11.73
CA SER A 161 -15.55 17.44 11.37
C SER A 161 -15.61 18.57 10.35
N PRO A 162 -16.21 18.35 9.17
CA PRO A 162 -16.31 19.38 8.16
C PRO A 162 -16.95 20.61 8.81
N GLY A 163 -16.34 21.79 8.61
CA GLY A 163 -16.82 23.04 9.20
C GLY A 163 -18.26 23.38 8.78
N SER A 164 -18.74 22.74 7.71
CA SER A 164 -20.11 22.78 7.22
C SER A 164 -20.48 21.50 6.45
N THR A 165 -21.77 21.16 6.37
CA THR A 165 -22.28 20.09 5.48
C THR A 165 -21.86 20.30 4.01
N THR A 166 -21.70 21.55 3.61
CA THR A 166 -21.24 21.92 2.26
C THR A 166 -19.82 21.42 1.98
N ASP A 167 -18.90 21.58 2.93
CA ASP A 167 -17.52 21.09 2.76
C ASP A 167 -17.46 19.57 2.70
N GLN A 168 -18.31 18.89 3.49
CA GLN A 168 -18.43 17.43 3.42
C GLN A 168 -18.79 16.97 2.01
N LEU A 169 -19.82 17.59 1.42
CA LEU A 169 -20.36 17.19 0.12
C LEU A 169 -19.49 17.63 -1.06
N LEU A 170 -18.88 18.81 -0.99
CA LEU A 170 -18.13 19.39 -2.12
C LEU A 170 -16.64 19.04 -2.11
N ILE A 171 -16.07 18.69 -0.96
CA ILE A 171 -14.61 18.47 -0.82
C ILE A 171 -14.32 17.05 -0.35
N ILE A 172 -14.86 16.64 0.80
CA ILE A 172 -14.49 15.37 1.43
C ILE A 172 -15.01 14.17 0.63
N GLN A 173 -16.30 14.15 0.26
CA GLN A 173 -16.88 13.01 -0.48
C GLN A 173 -16.20 12.76 -1.85
N PRO A 174 -15.97 13.78 -2.71
CA PRO A 174 -15.22 13.58 -3.94
C PRO A 174 -13.77 13.11 -3.69
N TRP A 175 -13.11 13.65 -2.66
CA TRP A 175 -11.75 13.25 -2.30
C TRP A 175 -11.68 11.77 -1.88
N ILE A 176 -12.59 11.30 -1.02
CA ILE A 176 -12.68 9.88 -0.64
C ILE A 176 -12.91 9.00 -1.88
N ALA A 177 -13.82 9.38 -2.77
CA ALA A 177 -14.10 8.59 -3.97
C ALA A 177 -12.90 8.50 -4.92
N GLN A 178 -12.19 9.61 -5.13
CA GLN A 178 -10.96 9.65 -5.95
C GLN A 178 -9.84 8.82 -5.32
N ARG A 179 -9.67 8.92 -4.00
CA ARG A 179 -8.73 8.13 -3.21
C ARG A 179 -9.00 6.64 -3.36
N MET A 180 -10.22 6.19 -3.10
CA MET A 180 -10.62 4.78 -3.19
C MET A 180 -10.52 4.25 -4.62
N THR A 181 -10.84 5.08 -5.62
CA THR A 181 -10.64 4.72 -7.04
C THR A 181 -9.16 4.50 -7.36
N SER A 182 -8.27 5.35 -6.84
CA SER A 182 -6.83 5.24 -7.04
C SER A 182 -6.25 4.01 -6.35
N ALA A 183 -6.68 3.74 -5.11
CA ALA A 183 -6.31 2.54 -4.37
C ALA A 183 -6.80 1.27 -5.07
N MET A 184 -8.03 1.27 -5.60
CA MET A 184 -8.58 0.13 -6.33
C MET A 184 -7.79 -0.16 -7.62
N ASN A 185 -7.47 0.89 -8.38
CA ASN A 185 -6.63 0.78 -9.57
C ASN A 185 -5.22 0.27 -9.25
N TYR A 186 -4.63 0.72 -8.13
CA TYR A 186 -3.34 0.21 -7.68
C TYR A 186 -3.44 -1.27 -7.32
N ALA A 187 -4.43 -1.69 -6.55
CA ALA A 187 -4.60 -3.10 -6.18
C ALA A 187 -4.82 -4.01 -7.40
N GLN A 188 -5.64 -3.61 -8.38
CA GLN A 188 -5.84 -4.38 -9.61
C GLN A 188 -4.57 -4.56 -10.44
N ARG A 189 -3.72 -3.54 -10.43
CA ARG A 189 -2.42 -3.60 -11.12
C ARG A 189 -1.42 -4.38 -10.28
N CYS A 190 -1.32 -4.09 -9.00
CA CYS A 190 -0.15 -4.45 -8.21
C CYS A 190 -0.38 -5.64 -7.29
N TYR A 191 -1.60 -6.08 -6.98
CA TYR A 191 -1.86 -7.22 -6.08
C TYR A 191 -2.35 -8.48 -6.82
N PHE A 192 -3.15 -8.33 -7.87
CA PHE A 192 -3.80 -9.46 -8.57
C PHE A 192 -3.02 -10.04 -9.77
N LYS A 193 -1.89 -9.45 -10.15
CA LYS A 193 -1.11 -9.87 -11.34
C LYS A 193 0.36 -10.03 -11.00
N ASN A 194 1.05 -10.89 -11.75
CA ASN A 194 2.52 -10.90 -11.89
C ASN A 194 2.97 -9.65 -12.65
N SER A 195 2.67 -8.48 -12.08
CA SER A 195 2.96 -7.20 -12.67
C SER A 195 4.46 -6.97 -12.66
N ARG A 196 4.93 -6.23 -13.67
CA ARG A 196 6.32 -5.78 -13.67
C ARG A 196 6.49 -4.90 -12.44
N ILE A 197 7.41 -5.29 -11.55
CA ILE A 197 7.71 -4.59 -10.29
C ILE A 197 7.91 -3.08 -10.54
N GLU A 198 8.45 -2.74 -11.71
CA GLU A 198 8.68 -1.38 -12.20
C GLU A 198 7.45 -0.45 -12.17
N ASP A 199 6.23 -1.00 -12.35
CA ASP A 199 4.97 -0.23 -12.37
C ASP A 199 4.36 -0.03 -10.97
N CYS A 200 4.90 -0.70 -9.94
CA CYS A 200 4.34 -0.74 -8.58
C CYS A 200 5.23 -0.07 -7.52
N ASN A 201 6.11 0.84 -7.93
CA ASN A 201 7.10 1.51 -7.07
C ASN A 201 6.58 2.78 -6.36
N LEU A 202 5.27 2.90 -6.17
CA LEU A 202 4.67 4.06 -5.50
C LEU A 202 4.90 4.03 -3.98
N PHE A 203 4.86 2.84 -3.39
CA PHE A 203 5.00 2.62 -1.96
C PHE A 203 6.30 1.88 -1.66
N VAL A 204 6.71 1.88 -0.38
CA VAL A 204 7.93 1.19 0.08
C VAL A 204 7.89 -0.31 -0.26
N LYS A 205 6.69 -0.91 -0.20
CA LYS A 205 6.43 -2.25 -0.72
C LYS A 205 5.37 -2.21 -1.82
N PRO A 206 5.60 -2.90 -2.96
CA PRO A 206 4.58 -3.03 -4.01
C PRO A 206 3.28 -3.68 -3.54
N GLN A 207 3.39 -4.62 -2.61
CA GLN A 207 2.29 -5.38 -2.05
C GLN A 207 2.54 -5.60 -0.56
N LEU A 208 1.48 -5.50 0.24
CA LEU A 208 1.45 -6.00 1.61
C LEU A 208 1.04 -7.47 1.59
N ALA A 209 1.74 -8.30 2.36
CA ALA A 209 1.41 -9.71 2.47
C ALA A 209 0.08 -9.89 3.21
N SER A 210 -0.69 -10.91 2.81
CA SER A 210 -1.87 -11.37 3.53
C SER A 210 -2.03 -12.87 3.36
N THR A 211 -2.70 -13.49 4.32
CA THR A 211 -3.11 -14.90 4.28
C THR A 211 -4.61 -14.93 4.06
N ILE A 212 -5.04 -15.75 3.11
CA ILE A 212 -6.45 -15.88 2.74
C ILE A 212 -6.89 -17.32 2.93
N ASN A 213 -7.85 -17.52 3.82
CA ASN A 213 -8.51 -18.79 4.04
C ASN A 213 -9.90 -18.77 3.40
N TRP A 214 -10.06 -19.51 2.30
CA TRP A 214 -11.31 -19.63 1.54
C TRP A 214 -12.28 -20.67 2.11
N ASN A 215 -11.87 -21.38 3.17
CA ASN A 215 -12.67 -22.39 3.85
C ASN A 215 -12.73 -22.09 5.35
N ALA A 216 -13.02 -20.82 5.68
CA ALA A 216 -13.20 -20.38 7.05
C ALA A 216 -14.54 -20.85 7.63
N SER A 217 -14.61 -20.90 8.96
CA SER A 217 -15.85 -21.15 9.69
C SER A 217 -16.74 -19.89 9.71
N CYS A 218 -18.02 -20.04 10.04
CA CYS A 218 -18.91 -18.89 10.24
C CYS A 218 -18.34 -17.95 11.33
N PRO A 219 -18.20 -16.64 11.08
CA PRO A 219 -17.67 -15.68 12.06
C PRO A 219 -18.69 -15.26 13.13
N PHE A 220 -19.95 -15.69 12.97
CA PHE A 220 -21.07 -15.39 13.84
C PHE A 220 -21.57 -16.66 14.54
N GLN A 221 -22.73 -16.62 15.19
CA GLN A 221 -23.33 -17.83 15.78
C GLN A 221 -23.68 -18.85 14.67
N GLU A 222 -23.50 -20.15 14.95
CA GLU A 222 -23.46 -21.23 13.93
C GLU A 222 -24.65 -21.24 12.95
N ASP A 223 -25.82 -20.77 13.38
CA ASP A 223 -27.06 -20.87 12.61
C ASP A 223 -27.37 -19.69 11.68
N ILE A 224 -26.66 -18.55 11.74
CA ILE A 224 -27.01 -17.37 10.92
C ILE A 224 -26.35 -17.36 9.54
N CYS A 225 -25.19 -18.00 9.41
CA CYS A 225 -24.51 -18.12 8.12
C CYS A 225 -25.23 -19.13 7.22
N LEU A 226 -25.21 -18.90 5.90
CA LEU A 226 -25.74 -19.85 4.92
C LEU A 226 -24.97 -21.18 4.93
N LYS A 227 -23.66 -21.12 5.16
CA LYS A 227 -22.77 -22.28 5.28
C LYS A 227 -21.97 -22.19 6.57
N SER A 228 -21.78 -23.33 7.22
CA SER A 228 -20.90 -23.46 8.39
C SER A 228 -19.41 -23.33 8.02
N ASN A 229 -19.06 -23.71 6.79
CA ASN A 229 -17.72 -23.73 6.21
C ASN A 229 -17.74 -22.96 4.87
N GLU A 230 -16.63 -22.93 4.12
CA GLU A 230 -16.55 -22.22 2.82
C GLU A 230 -16.81 -20.71 2.94
N ASN A 231 -16.57 -20.15 4.12
CA ASN A 231 -16.53 -18.71 4.34
C ASN A 231 -15.12 -18.18 4.08
N ILE A 232 -14.92 -16.86 4.11
CA ILE A 232 -13.60 -16.26 3.85
C ILE A 232 -13.06 -15.58 5.10
N GLU A 233 -11.78 -15.83 5.40
CA GLU A 233 -11.01 -15.09 6.39
C GLU A 233 -9.75 -14.53 5.74
N LEU A 234 -9.51 -13.25 5.98
CA LEU A 234 -8.43 -12.46 5.38
C LEU A 234 -7.61 -11.85 6.51
N ASP A 235 -6.37 -12.31 6.67
CA ASP A 235 -5.47 -11.87 7.73
C ASP A 235 -4.25 -11.18 7.12
N THR A 236 -4.02 -9.93 7.49
CA THR A 236 -2.84 -9.19 7.01
C THR A 236 -1.53 -9.66 7.63
N GLY A 237 -1.57 -10.44 8.71
CA GLY A 237 -0.44 -10.55 9.63
C GLY A 237 -0.05 -9.18 10.18
N LEU A 238 1.16 -9.06 10.71
CA LEU A 238 1.67 -7.82 11.30
C LEU A 238 2.25 -6.89 10.22
N ILE A 239 1.51 -5.83 9.88
CA ILE A 239 1.96 -4.75 9.01
C ILE A 239 2.73 -3.73 9.84
N GLY A 240 4.02 -3.55 9.56
CA GLY A 240 4.90 -2.64 10.27
C GLY A 240 4.93 -1.21 9.71
N SER A 241 4.91 -0.24 10.63
CA SER A 241 4.97 1.17 10.28
C SER A 241 6.17 1.51 9.40
N HIS A 242 7.34 0.90 9.67
CA HIS A 242 8.59 1.21 8.98
C HIS A 242 8.75 0.53 7.62
N TYR A 243 8.84 -0.80 7.60
CA TYR A 243 9.17 -1.54 6.37
C TYR A 243 7.99 -1.76 5.43
N ASP A 244 6.75 -1.63 5.92
CA ASP A 244 5.55 -1.85 5.11
C ASP A 244 4.87 -0.54 4.71
N LEU A 245 4.74 0.40 5.66
CA LEU A 245 4.08 1.69 5.46
C LEU A 245 5.04 2.87 5.23
N GLY A 246 6.34 2.68 5.40
CA GLY A 246 7.37 3.68 5.09
C GLY A 246 7.64 4.76 6.14
N PHE A 247 7.12 4.61 7.36
CA PHE A 247 7.45 5.49 8.48
C PHE A 247 8.94 5.37 8.85
N ASN A 248 9.73 6.41 8.67
CA ASN A 248 11.16 6.36 8.97
C ASN A 248 11.47 6.63 10.46
N GLY A 249 11.69 5.58 11.26
CA GLY A 249 12.09 5.71 12.67
C GLY A 249 12.87 4.52 13.25
N PRO A 250 13.51 4.70 14.42
CA PRO A 250 14.26 3.66 15.11
C PRO A 250 13.34 2.57 15.66
N ASN A 251 13.88 1.37 15.96
CA ASN A 251 13.09 0.22 16.45
C ASN A 251 12.20 0.53 17.66
N SER A 252 12.67 1.36 18.60
CA SER A 252 11.91 1.76 19.79
C SER A 252 10.66 2.60 19.48
N LYS A 253 10.59 3.15 18.27
CA LYS A 253 9.55 4.08 17.79
C LYS A 253 8.67 3.47 16.70
N ARG A 254 8.81 2.18 16.42
CA ARG A 254 8.04 1.45 15.40
C ARG A 254 6.81 0.81 16.03
N MET A 255 5.80 0.57 15.21
CA MET A 255 4.60 -0.16 15.61
C MET A 255 4.14 -1.06 14.48
N GLN A 256 3.32 -2.04 14.81
CA GLN A 256 2.71 -2.94 13.85
C GLN A 256 1.21 -3.00 14.09
N LEU A 257 0.45 -3.22 13.04
CA LEU A 257 -0.99 -3.44 13.11
C LEU A 257 -1.35 -4.67 12.26
N ARG A 258 -2.27 -5.47 12.78
CA ARG A 258 -2.89 -6.60 12.09
C ARG A 258 -4.37 -6.35 11.97
N ARG A 259 -4.94 -6.66 10.81
CA ARG A 259 -6.38 -6.65 10.56
C ARG A 259 -6.81 -8.04 10.10
N VAL A 260 -7.87 -8.56 10.72
CA VAL A 260 -8.51 -9.81 10.35
C VAL A 260 -9.94 -9.50 9.92
N ILE A 261 -10.32 -9.92 8.72
CA ILE A 261 -11.68 -9.77 8.19
C ILE A 261 -12.22 -11.16 7.94
N SER A 262 -13.28 -11.54 8.64
CA SER A 262 -13.96 -12.82 8.45
C SER A 262 -15.39 -12.57 7.98
N CYS A 263 -15.75 -13.04 6.78
CA CYS A 263 -17.02 -12.76 6.13
C CYS A 263 -17.77 -14.03 5.74
N ALA A 264 -19.10 -13.99 5.84
CA ALA A 264 -19.99 -15.08 5.48
C ALA A 264 -21.33 -14.57 4.91
N PRO A 265 -21.85 -15.16 3.83
CA PRO A 265 -23.22 -14.95 3.38
C PRO A 265 -24.23 -15.39 4.47
N LEU A 266 -25.25 -14.58 4.73
CA LEU A 266 -26.21 -14.78 5.82
C LEU A 266 -27.56 -15.30 5.33
N LYS A 267 -28.23 -16.11 6.16
CA LYS A 267 -29.58 -16.60 5.92
C LYS A 267 -30.58 -15.44 6.01
N THR A 268 -31.40 -15.28 4.98
CA THR A 268 -32.50 -14.29 4.96
C THR A 268 -33.85 -14.90 5.38
N GLU A 269 -33.99 -16.23 5.33
CA GLU A 269 -35.17 -16.94 5.81
C GLU A 269 -35.36 -16.69 7.31
N ASN A 270 -36.60 -16.39 7.72
CA ASN A 270 -36.97 -15.96 9.08
C ASN A 270 -36.39 -14.61 9.56
N TYR A 271 -35.57 -13.94 8.74
CA TYR A 271 -35.03 -12.60 9.00
C TYR A 271 -35.57 -11.56 8.03
N THR A 272 -36.70 -11.84 7.37
CA THR A 272 -37.32 -10.94 6.40
C THR A 272 -38.84 -10.87 6.55
N ASP A 273 -39.42 -9.70 6.26
CA ASP A 273 -40.87 -9.46 6.18
C ASP A 273 -41.22 -8.67 4.90
N SER A 274 -42.36 -9.00 4.28
CA SER A 274 -42.87 -8.26 3.12
C SER A 274 -43.64 -7.02 3.59
N PHE A 275 -43.42 -5.90 2.91
CA PHE A 275 -44.06 -4.62 3.19
C PHE A 275 -44.49 -3.92 1.92
N VAL A 276 -45.74 -3.44 1.91
CA VAL A 276 -46.28 -2.68 0.79
C VAL A 276 -46.32 -1.20 1.16
N TYR A 277 -45.53 -0.39 0.47
CA TYR A 277 -45.61 1.06 0.56
C TYR A 277 -46.73 1.55 -0.36
N GLN A 278 -47.75 2.17 0.23
CA GLN A 278 -48.86 2.78 -0.51
C GLN A 278 -48.52 4.23 -0.83
N SER A 279 -48.38 4.55 -2.12
CA SER A 279 -48.21 5.91 -2.62
C SER A 279 -49.44 6.34 -3.43
N SER A 280 -49.64 7.65 -3.58
CA SER A 280 -50.65 8.21 -4.49
C SER A 280 -50.45 7.79 -5.96
N THR A 281 -49.23 7.38 -6.31
CA THR A 281 -48.83 6.93 -7.65
C THR A 281 -48.88 5.40 -7.84
N GLY A 282 -49.24 4.63 -6.80
CA GLY A 282 -49.30 3.18 -6.84
C GLY A 282 -48.69 2.49 -5.61
N ASN A 283 -48.89 1.18 -5.53
CA ASN A 283 -48.33 0.34 -4.46
C ASN A 283 -46.99 -0.24 -4.91
N VAL A 284 -45.97 -0.13 -4.05
CA VAL A 284 -44.66 -0.75 -4.28
C VAL A 284 -44.40 -1.76 -3.16
N SER A 285 -44.18 -3.01 -3.53
CA SER A 285 -43.80 -4.08 -2.60
C SER A 285 -42.30 -4.04 -2.33
N TYR A 286 -41.94 -4.23 -1.07
CA TYR A 286 -40.58 -4.27 -0.57
C TYR A 286 -40.37 -5.47 0.33
N GLN A 287 -39.16 -5.99 0.33
CA GLN A 287 -38.66 -6.90 1.35
C GLN A 287 -37.87 -6.12 2.39
N ARG A 288 -38.25 -6.25 3.66
CA ARG A 288 -37.51 -5.71 4.80
C ARG A 288 -36.67 -6.81 5.45
N TYR A 289 -35.46 -6.45 5.87
CA TYR A 289 -34.46 -7.35 6.46
C TYR A 289 -34.25 -6.97 7.93
N ALA A 290 -34.37 -7.93 8.83
CA ALA A 290 -34.45 -7.73 10.28
C ALA A 290 -33.24 -8.30 11.03
N TYR A 291 -32.04 -7.83 10.68
CA TYR A 291 -30.79 -8.14 11.40
C TYR A 291 -30.52 -7.19 12.58
N GLY A 292 -31.48 -6.32 12.90
CA GLY A 292 -31.33 -5.30 13.94
C GLY A 292 -31.98 -3.95 13.58
N PRO A 293 -32.55 -3.21 14.55
CA PRO A 293 -33.12 -1.89 14.30
C PRO A 293 -32.03 -0.84 14.02
N ARG A 294 -32.32 0.11 13.13
CA ARG A 294 -31.40 1.23 12.85
C ARG A 294 -31.37 2.27 13.97
N PHE A 295 -30.18 2.80 14.25
CA PHE A 295 -30.05 3.97 15.12
C PHE A 295 -30.52 5.25 14.41
N ASN A 296 -30.95 6.24 15.19
CA ASN A 296 -31.31 7.59 14.73
C ASN A 296 -32.43 7.70 13.68
N LYS A 297 -33.18 6.63 13.43
CA LYS A 297 -34.41 6.67 12.63
C LYS A 297 -35.58 6.17 13.46
N ASN A 298 -36.27 7.11 14.12
CA ASN A 298 -37.42 6.81 14.97
C ASN A 298 -38.42 5.91 14.23
N GLY A 299 -38.58 4.67 14.71
CA GLY A 299 -39.65 3.76 14.28
C GLY A 299 -39.28 2.66 13.27
N PHE A 300 -38.04 2.57 12.76
CA PHE A 300 -37.66 1.45 11.90
C PHE A 300 -37.17 0.25 12.72
N ASN A 301 -37.98 -0.81 12.76
CA ASN A 301 -37.66 -2.09 13.39
C ASN A 301 -36.89 -3.06 12.45
N TYR A 302 -36.32 -2.55 11.37
CA TYR A 302 -35.59 -3.32 10.35
C TYR A 302 -34.24 -2.66 10.02
N THR A 303 -33.34 -3.43 9.44
CA THR A 303 -31.96 -3.07 9.10
C THR A 303 -31.86 -2.47 7.70
N HIS A 304 -32.52 -3.09 6.74
CA HIS A 304 -32.50 -2.69 5.32
C HIS A 304 -33.84 -3.03 4.65
N MET A 305 -34.13 -2.38 3.53
CA MET A 305 -35.37 -2.56 2.78
C MET A 305 -35.07 -2.42 1.29
N GLN A 306 -35.44 -3.41 0.49
CA GLN A 306 -35.22 -3.46 -0.96
C GLN A 306 -36.55 -3.69 -1.69
N PRO A 307 -36.85 -2.97 -2.78
CA PRO A 307 -38.01 -3.27 -3.63
C PRO A 307 -38.01 -4.72 -4.10
N GLU A 308 -39.18 -5.36 -4.15
CA GLU A 308 -39.30 -6.70 -4.73
C GLU A 308 -38.96 -6.70 -6.22
N ILE A 309 -38.40 -7.83 -6.70
CA ILE A 309 -38.05 -8.00 -8.11
C ILE A 309 -39.31 -8.19 -8.93
N SER A 310 -39.61 -7.23 -9.81
CA SER A 310 -40.71 -7.33 -10.77
C SER A 310 -40.23 -7.86 -12.12
N GLN A 311 -40.78 -9.00 -12.54
CA GLN A 311 -40.48 -9.59 -13.85
C GLN A 311 -40.89 -8.66 -15.00
N ASP A 312 -42.03 -7.98 -14.86
CA ASP A 312 -42.53 -7.04 -15.88
C ASP A 312 -41.60 -5.83 -16.00
N LEU A 313 -41.11 -5.32 -14.87
CA LEU A 313 -40.12 -4.23 -14.88
C LEU A 313 -38.81 -4.69 -15.51
N LEU A 314 -38.27 -5.86 -15.16
CA LEU A 314 -37.06 -6.41 -15.77
C LEU A 314 -37.20 -6.60 -17.29
N ASN A 315 -38.35 -7.12 -17.74
CA ASN A 315 -38.64 -7.27 -19.16
C ASN A 315 -38.71 -5.92 -19.90
N MET A 316 -39.10 -4.84 -19.23
CA MET A 316 -39.11 -3.49 -19.80
C MET A 316 -37.76 -2.75 -19.67
N SER A 317 -37.13 -2.77 -18.50
CA SER A 317 -35.97 -1.94 -18.15
C SER A 317 -34.68 -2.50 -18.75
N SER A 318 -34.38 -3.78 -18.53
CA SER A 318 -33.12 -4.41 -18.92
C SER A 318 -32.90 -4.48 -20.44
N PHE A 319 -33.94 -4.29 -21.25
CA PHE A 319 -33.87 -4.43 -22.72
C PHE A 319 -34.34 -3.23 -23.54
N LYS A 320 -34.95 -2.18 -22.95
CA LYS A 320 -35.59 -1.11 -23.74
C LYS A 320 -35.24 0.33 -23.37
N THR A 321 -34.85 0.64 -22.13
CA THR A 321 -34.73 2.06 -21.70
C THR A 321 -33.47 2.38 -20.91
N THR A 322 -33.17 1.63 -19.84
CA THR A 322 -32.08 1.94 -18.90
C THR A 322 -31.33 0.68 -18.48
N PHE A 323 -30.00 0.69 -18.59
CA PHE A 323 -29.18 -0.43 -18.15
C PHE A 323 -29.01 -0.44 -16.64
N GLY A 324 -29.32 -1.57 -16.01
CA GLY A 324 -29.09 -1.83 -14.58
C GLY A 324 -27.65 -2.21 -14.26
N ASP A 325 -27.21 -1.86 -13.05
CA ASP A 325 -25.94 -2.29 -12.47
C ASP A 325 -26.18 -2.79 -11.03
N PHE A 326 -25.16 -3.37 -10.40
CA PHE A 326 -25.27 -3.90 -9.04
C PHE A 326 -25.53 -2.77 -8.04
N GLU A 327 -26.50 -2.98 -7.15
CA GLU A 327 -26.76 -2.05 -6.05
C GLU A 327 -26.18 -2.63 -4.76
N LEU A 328 -25.38 -1.82 -4.06
CA LEU A 328 -24.75 -2.19 -2.80
C LEU A 328 -25.17 -1.21 -1.70
N SER A 329 -25.57 -1.75 -0.56
CA SER A 329 -25.75 -0.99 0.69
C SER A 329 -24.82 -1.57 1.75
N TYR A 330 -24.10 -0.70 2.43
CA TYR A 330 -23.16 -1.08 3.50
C TYR A 330 -23.67 -0.49 4.81
N LEU A 331 -23.61 -1.28 5.88
CA LEU A 331 -23.89 -0.84 7.25
C LEU A 331 -22.83 -1.34 8.19
N GLN A 332 -22.42 -0.53 9.15
CA GLN A 332 -21.43 -0.92 10.14
C GLN A 332 -21.83 -0.57 11.57
N THR A 333 -21.29 -1.37 12.48
CA THR A 333 -21.39 -1.22 13.91
C THR A 333 -20.01 -1.34 14.50
N TYR A 334 -19.78 -0.58 15.57
CA TYR A 334 -18.49 -0.52 16.23
C TYR A 334 -18.61 -1.04 17.66
N SER A 335 -17.67 -1.91 18.03
CA SER A 335 -17.56 -2.42 19.40
C SER A 335 -16.49 -1.66 20.19
N PHE A 336 -16.74 -1.49 21.48
CA PHE A 336 -15.81 -0.95 22.45
C PHE A 336 -15.95 -1.64 23.82
N LYS A 337 -14.90 -2.34 24.24
CA LYS A 337 -14.79 -3.11 25.47
C LYS A 337 -15.96 -4.09 25.63
N GLY A 338 -16.25 -4.83 24.57
CA GLY A 338 -17.35 -5.81 24.54
C GLY A 338 -18.75 -5.19 24.40
N SER A 339 -18.85 -3.87 24.21
CA SER A 339 -20.13 -3.15 24.12
C SER A 339 -20.24 -2.35 22.83
N LEU A 340 -21.43 -2.36 22.21
CA LEU A 340 -21.74 -1.54 21.05
C LEU A 340 -21.65 -0.03 21.35
N ILE A 341 -21.13 0.77 20.42
CA ILE A 341 -21.09 2.25 20.51
C ILE A 341 -22.25 2.86 19.69
N PRO A 342 -23.37 3.29 20.31
CA PRO A 342 -24.55 3.73 19.56
C PRO A 342 -24.37 5.03 18.76
N GLN A 343 -23.41 5.88 19.13
CA GLN A 343 -23.20 7.20 18.51
C GLN A 343 -22.60 7.10 17.10
N VAL A 344 -21.82 6.05 16.84
CA VAL A 344 -21.12 5.83 15.56
C VAL A 344 -21.61 4.59 14.81
N SER A 345 -22.41 3.74 15.46
CA SER A 345 -23.01 2.56 14.83
C SER A 345 -24.29 2.91 14.08
N GLU A 346 -24.57 2.22 12.98
CA GLU A 346 -25.76 2.47 12.15
C GLU A 346 -26.99 1.66 12.55
N PHE A 347 -26.79 0.53 13.23
CA PHE A 347 -27.86 -0.35 13.71
C PHE A 347 -27.44 -1.10 14.97
N ARG A 348 -28.43 -1.64 15.69
CA ARG A 348 -28.19 -2.55 16.83
C ARG A 348 -28.28 -4.00 16.32
N PRO A 349 -27.18 -4.76 16.24
CA PRO A 349 -27.21 -6.12 15.74
C PRO A 349 -28.08 -7.03 16.63
N ILE A 350 -28.76 -7.98 16.00
CA ILE A 350 -29.36 -9.11 16.73
C ILE A 350 -28.27 -10.01 17.32
N GLU A 351 -28.62 -10.77 18.35
CA GLU A 351 -27.68 -11.65 19.08
C GLU A 351 -26.90 -12.58 18.14
N ALA A 352 -27.56 -13.10 17.10
CA ALA A 352 -26.96 -14.03 16.15
C ALA A 352 -25.75 -13.47 15.39
N ILE A 353 -25.68 -12.15 15.17
CA ILE A 353 -24.57 -11.48 14.48
C ILE A 353 -23.79 -10.51 15.38
N HIS A 354 -24.12 -10.46 16.67
CA HIS A 354 -23.43 -9.59 17.62
C HIS A 354 -22.04 -10.13 17.93
N ARG A 355 -21.04 -9.23 17.93
CA ARG A 355 -19.65 -9.51 18.33
C ARG A 355 -19.18 -8.39 19.25
N GLY A 356 -18.71 -8.75 20.44
CA GLY A 356 -18.12 -7.79 21.38
C GLY A 356 -16.63 -7.51 21.12
N ASP A 357 -15.97 -8.37 20.36
CA ASP A 357 -14.53 -8.35 20.07
C ASP A 357 -14.21 -7.95 18.61
N ALA A 358 -15.21 -7.48 17.86
CA ALA A 358 -15.08 -7.13 16.46
C ALA A 358 -16.06 -6.02 16.08
N ASP A 359 -15.71 -5.24 15.06
CA ASP A 359 -16.67 -4.39 14.36
C ASP A 359 -17.46 -5.25 13.37
N VAL A 360 -18.77 -5.08 13.31
CA VAL A 360 -19.64 -5.90 12.43
C VAL A 360 -20.17 -5.03 11.30
N SER A 361 -20.01 -5.52 10.07
CA SER A 361 -20.60 -4.91 8.89
C SER A 361 -21.54 -5.85 8.14
N LEU A 362 -22.58 -5.26 7.55
CA LEU A 362 -23.54 -5.92 6.66
C LEU A 362 -23.49 -5.26 5.29
N ILE A 363 -23.31 -6.07 4.26
CA ILE A 363 -23.29 -5.65 2.87
C ILE A 363 -24.46 -6.31 2.15
N PHE A 364 -25.42 -5.50 1.75
CA PHE A 364 -26.58 -5.92 0.97
C PHE A 364 -26.25 -5.77 -0.50
N LEU A 365 -26.42 -6.85 -1.26
CA LEU A 365 -26.32 -6.85 -2.72
C LEU A 365 -27.70 -7.01 -3.31
N SER A 366 -28.11 -6.04 -4.10
CA SER A 366 -29.32 -6.11 -4.92
C SER A 366 -28.93 -6.20 -6.39
N THR A 367 -29.52 -7.19 -7.06
CA THR A 367 -29.38 -7.41 -8.50
C THR A 367 -30.72 -7.16 -9.21
N ALA A 368 -31.59 -6.34 -8.60
CA ALA A 368 -32.99 -6.18 -9.02
C ALA A 368 -33.19 -5.69 -10.47
N ASN A 369 -32.15 -5.12 -11.08
CA ASN A 369 -32.16 -4.66 -12.47
C ASN A 369 -31.21 -5.45 -13.39
N ILE A 370 -30.73 -6.61 -12.96
CA ILE A 370 -29.76 -7.44 -13.68
C ILE A 370 -30.38 -8.80 -14.00
N VAL A 371 -30.06 -9.31 -15.19
CA VAL A 371 -30.44 -10.65 -15.65
C VAL A 371 -29.19 -11.48 -15.91
N PHE A 372 -29.24 -12.76 -15.55
CA PHE A 372 -28.11 -13.68 -15.65
C PHE A 372 -28.27 -14.60 -16.87
N THR A 373 -27.16 -14.83 -17.56
CA THR A 373 -27.11 -15.71 -18.75
C THR A 373 -27.16 -17.20 -18.43
N LYS A 374 -26.89 -17.57 -17.17
CA LYS A 374 -26.90 -18.93 -16.63
C LYS A 374 -27.36 -18.90 -15.17
N PRO A 375 -27.81 -20.03 -14.60
CA PRO A 375 -27.98 -20.15 -13.15
C PRO A 375 -26.68 -19.83 -12.41
N VAL A 376 -26.78 -19.24 -11.23
CA VAL A 376 -25.63 -18.86 -10.40
C VAL A 376 -25.73 -19.50 -9.02
N ASP A 377 -24.84 -20.45 -8.75
CA ASP A 377 -24.75 -21.19 -7.48
C ASP A 377 -24.01 -20.43 -6.37
N ASP A 378 -23.47 -19.25 -6.67
CA ASP A 378 -22.84 -18.39 -5.67
C ASP A 378 -23.88 -17.96 -4.60
N PRO A 379 -23.60 -18.16 -3.30
CA PRO A 379 -24.58 -17.93 -2.23
C PRO A 379 -24.98 -16.46 -2.06
N TRP A 380 -24.16 -15.51 -2.51
CA TRP A 380 -24.48 -14.08 -2.41
C TRP A 380 -25.11 -13.55 -3.71
N TYR A 381 -24.68 -14.03 -4.88
CA TYR A 381 -25.27 -13.64 -6.17
C TYR A 381 -26.49 -14.47 -6.60
N SER A 382 -26.84 -15.49 -5.82
CA SER A 382 -27.75 -16.59 -6.14
C SER A 382 -28.91 -16.23 -7.08
N ALA A 383 -28.95 -16.90 -8.23
CA ALA A 383 -29.92 -16.65 -9.30
C ALA A 383 -30.30 -17.92 -10.05
N HIS A 384 -31.47 -18.47 -9.74
CA HIS A 384 -32.02 -19.70 -10.32
C HIS A 384 -33.42 -19.52 -10.89
N ARG A 385 -34.08 -18.37 -10.63
CA ARG A 385 -35.44 -18.10 -11.09
C ARG A 385 -35.46 -17.78 -12.59
N PRO A 386 -36.11 -18.59 -13.46
CA PRO A 386 -36.13 -18.34 -14.89
C PRO A 386 -37.00 -17.12 -15.24
N LEU A 387 -36.48 -16.24 -16.09
CA LEU A 387 -37.20 -15.11 -16.65
C LEU A 387 -38.04 -15.56 -17.85
N LYS A 388 -39.36 -15.54 -17.68
CA LYS A 388 -40.30 -15.99 -18.70
C LYS A 388 -40.50 -14.92 -19.79
N ASN A 389 -40.72 -15.37 -21.02
CA ASN A 389 -41.12 -14.53 -22.16
C ASN A 389 -40.11 -13.47 -22.61
N VAL A 390 -38.80 -13.71 -22.45
CA VAL A 390 -37.77 -12.83 -23.03
C VAL A 390 -37.56 -13.18 -24.50
N THR A 391 -37.89 -12.25 -25.39
CA THR A 391 -37.46 -12.29 -26.79
C THR A 391 -36.14 -11.53 -26.91
N ALA A 392 -35.06 -12.26 -27.23
CA ALA A 392 -33.77 -11.63 -27.48
C ALA A 392 -33.90 -10.59 -28.61
N VAL A 393 -33.52 -9.35 -28.34
CA VAL A 393 -33.47 -8.28 -29.35
C VAL A 393 -32.05 -8.28 -29.92
N GLY A 394 -31.83 -8.97 -31.05
CA GLY A 394 -30.51 -9.09 -31.67
C GLY A 394 -30.47 -9.99 -32.91
N ARG A 395 -29.27 -10.22 -33.46
CA ARG A 395 -29.03 -11.00 -34.70
C ARG A 395 -29.34 -12.50 -34.58
N SER A 396 -29.45 -13.03 -33.37
CA SER A 396 -29.79 -14.43 -33.12
C SER A 396 -31.29 -14.55 -32.85
N LYS A 397 -32.04 -15.00 -33.85
CA LYS A 397 -33.45 -15.36 -33.66
C LYS A 397 -33.52 -16.63 -32.81
N GLY A 398 -33.91 -16.52 -31.54
CA GLY A 398 -34.11 -17.66 -30.64
C GLY A 398 -34.63 -17.22 -29.27
N LYS A 399 -35.33 -18.14 -28.57
CA LYS A 399 -35.61 -17.98 -27.14
C LYS A 399 -34.32 -18.30 -26.38
N GLN A 400 -33.82 -17.35 -25.59
CA GLN A 400 -32.72 -17.59 -24.67
C GLN A 400 -33.30 -17.62 -23.26
N GLU A 401 -32.98 -18.67 -22.51
CA GLU A 401 -33.38 -18.77 -21.11
C GLU A 401 -32.43 -17.90 -20.28
N LEU A 402 -33.00 -16.94 -19.56
CA LEU A 402 -32.29 -16.03 -18.66
C LEU A 402 -32.80 -16.24 -17.25
N TYR A 403 -32.01 -15.82 -16.27
CA TYR A 403 -32.27 -16.04 -14.85
C TYR A 403 -32.29 -14.70 -14.10
N MET A 404 -33.08 -14.62 -13.04
CA MET A 404 -33.11 -13.49 -12.10
C MET A 404 -32.73 -13.98 -10.71
N ALA A 405 -32.34 -13.05 -9.84
CA ALA A 405 -31.97 -13.39 -8.47
C ALA A 405 -33.11 -14.03 -7.67
N ASP A 406 -32.71 -14.90 -6.76
CA ASP A 406 -33.63 -15.68 -5.92
C ASP A 406 -34.30 -14.81 -4.84
N SER A 407 -33.59 -13.78 -4.38
CA SER A 407 -34.06 -12.80 -3.39
C SER A 407 -33.88 -11.37 -3.90
N PRO A 408 -34.72 -10.39 -3.50
CA PRO A 408 -34.53 -8.98 -3.84
C PRO A 408 -33.16 -8.41 -3.45
N ALA A 409 -32.64 -8.84 -2.31
CA ALA A 409 -31.28 -8.61 -1.90
C ALA A 409 -30.74 -9.82 -1.12
N SER A 410 -29.44 -10.01 -1.19
CA SER A 410 -28.69 -10.98 -0.39
C SER A 410 -27.77 -10.22 0.56
N VAL A 411 -27.37 -10.87 1.66
CA VAL A 411 -26.63 -10.21 2.73
C VAL A 411 -25.34 -10.93 3.02
N LEU A 412 -24.24 -10.18 3.01
CA LEU A 412 -22.93 -10.62 3.48
C LEU A 412 -22.67 -9.96 4.84
N GLY A 413 -22.35 -10.75 5.86
CA GLY A 413 -21.90 -10.25 7.15
C GLY A 413 -20.40 -10.42 7.30
N CYS A 414 -19.73 -9.40 7.83
CA CYS A 414 -18.30 -9.47 8.14
C CYS A 414 -18.04 -9.06 9.59
N ALA A 415 -17.16 -9.79 10.27
CA ALA A 415 -16.54 -9.40 11.53
C ALA A 415 -15.11 -8.91 11.25
N ILE A 416 -14.80 -7.70 11.70
CA ILE A 416 -13.52 -7.03 11.46
C ILE A 416 -12.83 -6.82 12.80
N GLN A 417 -11.63 -7.38 12.93
CA GLN A 417 -10.82 -7.30 14.13
C GLN A 417 -9.46 -6.68 13.83
N TYR A 418 -8.93 -6.01 14.82
CA TYR A 418 -7.65 -5.33 14.77
C TYR A 418 -6.81 -5.70 15.99
N GLN A 419 -5.50 -5.78 15.78
CA GLN A 419 -4.52 -6.00 16.82
C GLN A 419 -3.35 -5.06 16.59
N GLN A 420 -2.96 -4.33 17.63
CA GLN A 420 -1.76 -3.50 17.59
C GLN A 420 -0.62 -4.21 18.31
N CYS A 421 0.61 -3.98 17.84
CA CYS A 421 1.80 -4.52 18.47
C CYS A 421 2.93 -3.50 18.49
N MET A 422 3.64 -3.43 19.61
CA MET A 422 4.84 -2.61 19.78
C MET A 422 6.08 -3.51 19.87
N PRO A 423 6.91 -3.58 18.81
CA PRO A 423 8.10 -4.45 18.79
C PRO A 423 9.09 -4.19 19.93
N SER A 424 9.07 -2.99 20.52
CA SER A 424 9.91 -2.54 21.63
C SER A 424 9.52 -3.12 22.99
N LEU A 425 8.28 -3.60 23.14
CA LEU A 425 7.80 -4.20 24.38
C LEU A 425 8.17 -5.70 24.46
N PRO A 426 8.35 -6.24 25.69
CA PRO A 426 8.63 -7.66 25.88
C PRO A 426 7.47 -8.54 25.45
N ASP A 427 7.78 -9.78 25.08
CA ASP A 427 6.79 -10.79 24.69
C ASP A 427 5.76 -11.00 25.82
N GLY A 428 4.48 -11.14 25.46
CA GLY A 428 3.34 -11.18 26.39
C GLY A 428 2.68 -9.81 26.66
N ARG A 429 3.39 -8.69 26.49
CA ARG A 429 2.81 -7.32 26.46
C ARG A 429 2.99 -6.63 25.12
N ARG A 430 3.61 -7.33 24.17
CA ARG A 430 3.95 -6.84 22.85
C ARG A 430 2.71 -6.46 22.02
N CYS A 431 1.63 -7.23 22.15
CA CYS A 431 0.44 -7.09 21.32
C CYS A 431 -0.82 -6.99 22.18
N SER A 432 -1.80 -6.23 21.70
CA SER A 432 -3.16 -6.26 22.24
C SER A 432 -3.85 -7.59 21.88
N GLU A 433 -4.98 -7.88 22.53
CA GLU A 433 -5.94 -8.84 21.98
C GLU A 433 -6.57 -8.28 20.69
N LEU A 434 -7.20 -9.17 19.91
CA LEU A 434 -8.00 -8.77 18.76
C LEU A 434 -9.28 -8.09 19.25
N CYS A 435 -9.58 -6.91 18.70
CA CYS A 435 -10.70 -6.07 19.11
C CYS A 435 -11.23 -5.23 17.94
N GLY A 436 -12.33 -4.49 18.15
CA GLY A 436 -12.80 -3.48 17.20
C GLY A 436 -11.81 -2.33 17.02
N LEU A 437 -11.91 -1.59 15.91
CA LEU A 437 -10.94 -0.55 15.52
C LEU A 437 -10.75 0.51 16.62
N TRP A 438 -11.85 0.93 17.25
CA TRP A 438 -11.85 2.00 18.25
C TRP A 438 -11.16 1.61 19.57
N GLU A 439 -11.09 0.31 19.87
CA GLU A 439 -10.41 -0.21 21.06
C GLU A 439 -8.89 -0.25 20.91
N THR A 440 -8.41 -0.36 19.67
CA THR A 440 -6.97 -0.46 19.39
C THR A 440 -6.17 0.69 19.98
N ASN A 441 -6.75 1.89 19.97
CA ASN A 441 -6.12 3.11 20.49
C ASN A 441 -5.94 3.14 22.02
N GLN A 442 -6.58 2.24 22.76
CA GLN A 442 -6.56 2.24 24.24
C GLN A 442 -6.05 0.94 24.86
N THR A 443 -5.89 -0.12 24.07
CA THR A 443 -5.47 -1.44 24.58
C THR A 443 -3.98 -1.50 24.91
N ILE A 444 -3.14 -0.71 24.22
CA ILE A 444 -1.74 -0.53 24.60
C ILE A 444 -1.59 0.80 25.34
N SER A 445 -1.75 0.76 26.66
CA SER A 445 -1.54 1.92 27.52
C SER A 445 -0.05 2.26 27.56
N THR A 446 0.32 3.42 27.01
CA THR A 446 1.69 3.94 27.05
C THR A 446 1.68 5.36 27.58
N GLU A 447 2.51 5.64 28.59
CA GLU A 447 2.76 7.01 29.06
C GLU A 447 3.64 7.80 28.07
N ASP A 448 4.23 7.13 27.08
CA ASP A 448 5.05 7.75 26.04
C ASP A 448 4.16 8.39 24.96
N GLU A 449 4.20 9.73 24.89
CA GLU A 449 3.50 10.55 23.89
C GLU A 449 3.80 10.10 22.46
N TRP A 450 5.03 9.64 22.20
CA TRP A 450 5.40 9.16 20.87
C TRP A 450 4.63 7.89 20.50
N GLN A 451 4.54 6.94 21.43
CA GLN A 451 3.86 5.67 21.22
C GLN A 451 2.35 5.90 21.04
N PHE A 452 1.78 6.83 21.81
CA PHE A 452 0.41 7.28 21.62
C PHE A 452 0.18 7.87 20.21
N ASN A 453 1.03 8.81 19.78
CA ASN A 453 0.89 9.44 18.46
C ASN A 453 1.08 8.43 17.31
N MET A 454 2.00 7.47 17.45
CA MET A 454 2.21 6.39 16.49
C MET A 454 0.98 5.46 16.43
N THR A 455 0.36 5.22 17.57
CA THR A 455 -0.88 4.46 17.69
C THR A 455 -2.02 5.11 16.92
N GLN A 456 -2.22 6.40 17.15
CA GLN A 456 -3.19 7.20 16.41
C GLN A 456 -2.88 7.22 14.90
N TRP A 457 -1.61 7.37 14.53
CA TRP A 457 -1.19 7.42 13.13
C TRP A 457 -1.53 6.13 12.37
N ILE A 458 -1.11 4.97 12.86
CA ILE A 458 -1.37 3.71 12.16
C ILE A 458 -2.85 3.33 12.24
N GLY A 459 -3.52 3.60 13.37
CA GLY A 459 -4.96 3.36 13.53
C GLY A 459 -5.76 4.19 12.53
N THR A 460 -5.45 5.48 12.39
CA THR A 460 -6.04 6.37 11.37
C THR A 460 -5.80 5.84 9.96
N ALA A 461 -4.59 5.37 9.65
CA ALA A 461 -4.28 4.88 8.31
C ALA A 461 -5.20 3.73 7.88
N PHE A 462 -5.57 2.86 8.81
CA PHE A 462 -6.50 1.75 8.58
C PHE A 462 -7.97 2.17 8.67
N ALA A 463 -8.33 3.07 9.59
CA ALA A 463 -9.67 3.65 9.70
C ALA A 463 -10.12 4.29 8.37
N GLU A 464 -9.24 5.10 7.77
CA GLU A 464 -9.49 5.79 6.50
C GLU A 464 -9.40 4.86 5.27
N SER A 465 -9.19 3.57 5.51
CA SER A 465 -9.03 2.52 4.50
C SER A 465 -10.00 1.36 4.75
N GLU A 466 -11.10 1.57 5.48
CA GLU A 466 -12.11 0.54 5.69
C GLU A 466 -12.91 0.22 4.42
N VAL A 467 -13.44 -1.00 4.35
CA VAL A 467 -14.27 -1.50 3.24
C VAL A 467 -15.50 -0.60 3.03
N GLN A 468 -16.02 0.01 4.09
CA GLN A 468 -17.12 0.98 4.03
C GLN A 468 -16.90 2.06 2.96
N TYR A 469 -15.74 2.72 2.99
CA TYR A 469 -15.45 3.82 2.09
C TYR A 469 -15.35 3.33 0.64
N LEU A 470 -14.74 2.17 0.42
CA LEU A 470 -14.63 1.55 -0.90
C LEU A 470 -16.00 1.21 -1.47
N VAL A 471 -16.81 0.45 -0.73
CA VAL A 471 -18.13 -0.02 -1.18
C VAL A 471 -19.10 1.16 -1.36
N SER A 472 -19.10 2.12 -0.44
CA SER A 472 -20.02 3.26 -0.48
C SER A 472 -19.69 4.24 -1.62
N SER A 473 -18.41 4.40 -1.97
CA SER A 473 -17.98 5.34 -3.01
C SER A 473 -17.96 4.72 -4.42
N LEU A 474 -17.49 3.48 -4.58
CA LEU A 474 -17.38 2.82 -5.88
C LEU A 474 -18.63 2.00 -6.24
N ARG A 475 -19.42 1.56 -5.25
CA ARG A 475 -20.61 0.71 -5.44
C ARG A 475 -20.28 -0.49 -6.34
N ALA A 476 -21.05 -0.75 -7.40
CA ALA A 476 -20.78 -1.82 -8.37
C ALA A 476 -19.34 -1.80 -8.93
N GLY A 477 -18.70 -0.63 -9.01
CA GLY A 477 -17.30 -0.49 -9.42
C GLY A 477 -16.30 -1.17 -8.49
N SER A 478 -16.70 -1.52 -7.27
CA SER A 478 -15.87 -2.27 -6.32
C SER A 478 -15.92 -3.79 -6.54
N LEU A 479 -16.81 -4.30 -7.40
CA LEU A 479 -17.00 -5.72 -7.66
C LEU A 479 -16.20 -6.17 -8.90
N THR A 480 -15.55 -7.32 -8.81
CA THR A 480 -14.98 -8.04 -9.96
C THR A 480 -16.06 -8.60 -10.88
N SER A 481 -17.24 -8.95 -10.35
CA SER A 481 -18.38 -9.43 -11.15
C SER A 481 -18.78 -8.44 -12.27
N LYS A 482 -18.60 -7.14 -12.03
CA LYS A 482 -18.89 -6.06 -12.98
C LYS A 482 -18.18 -6.23 -14.33
N TYR A 483 -17.00 -6.86 -14.38
CA TYR A 483 -16.28 -7.08 -15.64
C TYR A 483 -17.01 -7.97 -16.64
N SER A 484 -18.03 -8.69 -16.19
CA SER A 484 -18.88 -9.54 -17.02
C SER A 484 -20.34 -9.07 -17.08
N ASN A 485 -20.65 -7.88 -16.53
CA ASN A 485 -21.94 -7.23 -16.68
C ASN A 485 -21.90 -6.24 -17.84
N ILE A 486 -22.72 -6.46 -18.87
CA ILE A 486 -22.88 -5.53 -20.00
C ILE A 486 -24.36 -5.29 -20.22
N ALA A 487 -24.79 -4.03 -20.22
CA ALA A 487 -26.18 -3.67 -20.51
C ALA A 487 -27.21 -4.40 -19.60
N SER A 488 -26.91 -4.53 -18.31
CA SER A 488 -27.69 -5.32 -17.32
C SER A 488 -27.75 -6.83 -17.57
N LEU A 489 -27.01 -7.35 -18.54
CA LEU A 489 -26.83 -8.77 -18.78
C LEU A 489 -25.52 -9.23 -18.14
N GLN A 490 -25.66 -10.03 -17.09
CA GLN A 490 -24.56 -10.63 -16.36
C GLN A 490 -24.15 -11.95 -17.03
N GLY A 491 -22.89 -12.00 -17.45
CA GLY A 491 -22.22 -13.22 -17.90
C GLY A 491 -22.14 -14.27 -16.77
N PRO A 492 -21.67 -15.49 -17.09
CA PRO A 492 -21.51 -16.55 -16.09
C PRO A 492 -20.59 -16.11 -14.94
N LEU A 493 -21.00 -16.40 -13.71
CA LEU A 493 -20.21 -16.16 -12.50
C LEU A 493 -19.76 -17.51 -11.90
N PRO A 494 -18.57 -17.59 -11.31
CA PRO A 494 -18.16 -18.76 -10.54
C PRO A 494 -18.95 -18.88 -9.23
N SER A 495 -18.95 -20.06 -8.61
CA SER A 495 -19.67 -20.32 -7.35
C SER A 495 -19.06 -19.63 -6.11
N ASN A 496 -17.87 -19.05 -6.25
CA ASN A 496 -17.16 -18.31 -5.22
C ASN A 496 -16.92 -16.84 -5.59
N GLN A 497 -17.73 -16.29 -6.49
CA GLN A 497 -17.65 -14.90 -6.94
C GLN A 497 -17.63 -13.92 -5.77
N TRP A 498 -18.48 -14.11 -4.76
CA TRP A 498 -18.51 -13.25 -3.57
C TRP A 498 -17.16 -13.21 -2.84
N GLN A 499 -16.46 -14.35 -2.75
CA GLN A 499 -15.16 -14.41 -2.09
C GLN A 499 -14.09 -13.65 -2.88
N LEU A 500 -14.14 -13.71 -4.23
CA LEU A 500 -13.25 -12.94 -5.11
C LEU A 500 -13.48 -11.42 -4.94
N ASP A 501 -14.73 -11.01 -4.75
CA ASP A 501 -15.08 -9.61 -4.50
C ASP A 501 -14.56 -9.12 -3.14
N VAL A 502 -14.69 -9.94 -2.10
CA VAL A 502 -14.16 -9.62 -0.76
C VAL A 502 -12.62 -9.59 -0.76
N GLU A 503 -11.95 -10.52 -1.47
CA GLU A 503 -10.49 -10.47 -1.68
C GLU A 503 -10.09 -9.16 -2.40
N GLN A 504 -10.85 -8.74 -3.41
CA GLN A 504 -10.61 -7.47 -4.09
C GLN A 504 -10.72 -6.29 -3.14
N TRP A 505 -11.75 -6.24 -2.30
CA TRP A 505 -11.87 -5.20 -1.29
C TRP A 505 -10.73 -5.22 -0.29
N HIS A 506 -10.25 -6.39 0.11
CA HIS A 506 -9.13 -6.53 1.01
C HIS A 506 -7.85 -5.91 0.43
N TYR A 507 -7.46 -6.24 -0.80
CA TYR A 507 -6.27 -5.65 -1.40
C TYR A 507 -6.44 -4.16 -1.72
N ALA A 508 -7.64 -3.73 -2.14
CA ALA A 508 -7.94 -2.31 -2.35
C ALA A 508 -7.70 -1.49 -1.06
N THR A 509 -8.18 -2.02 0.06
CA THR A 509 -8.06 -1.37 1.36
C THR A 509 -6.63 -1.42 1.90
N LEU A 510 -5.84 -2.44 1.57
CA LEU A 510 -4.39 -2.44 1.86
C LEU A 510 -3.64 -1.38 1.05
N ALA A 511 -3.93 -1.25 -0.24
CA ALA A 511 -3.38 -0.18 -1.06
C ALA A 511 -3.79 1.20 -0.55
N ALA A 512 -5.03 1.35 -0.09
CA ALA A 512 -5.50 2.59 0.56
C ALA A 512 -4.74 2.87 1.86
N ALA A 513 -4.43 1.86 2.69
CA ALA A 513 -3.66 2.03 3.92
C ALA A 513 -2.22 2.48 3.64
N GLN A 514 -1.58 1.94 2.59
CA GLN A 514 -0.27 2.42 2.12
C GLN A 514 -0.34 3.87 1.65
N ALA A 515 -1.38 4.23 0.89
CA ALA A 515 -1.61 5.61 0.49
C ALA A 515 -1.87 6.53 1.69
N SER A 516 -2.56 6.06 2.74
CA SER A 516 -2.84 6.86 3.95
C SER A 516 -1.56 7.26 4.66
N ALA A 517 -0.58 6.36 4.72
CA ALA A 517 0.71 6.64 5.32
C ALA A 517 1.46 7.78 4.57
N VAL A 518 1.41 7.76 3.23
CA VAL A 518 2.00 8.82 2.39
C VAL A 518 1.23 10.13 2.54
N ASP A 519 -0.09 10.08 2.48
CA ASP A 519 -0.96 11.26 2.58
C ASP A 519 -0.81 11.97 3.92
N TYR A 520 -0.65 11.21 5.00
CA TYR A 520 -0.34 11.77 6.31
C TYR A 520 0.99 12.54 6.29
N ALA A 521 2.03 12.02 5.63
CA ALA A 521 3.34 12.65 5.60
C ALA A 521 3.36 13.96 4.79
N ILE A 522 2.57 14.06 3.71
CA ILE A 522 2.48 15.25 2.86
C ILE A 522 1.45 16.28 3.37
N GLY A 523 0.39 15.79 4.01
CA GLY A 523 -0.70 16.60 4.54
C GLY A 523 -1.68 17.15 3.49
N PRO A 524 -2.82 17.70 3.93
CA PRO A 524 -3.89 18.19 3.05
C PRO A 524 -3.51 19.44 2.24
N GLY A 525 -2.47 20.18 2.66
CA GLY A 525 -2.01 21.40 1.99
C GLY A 525 -1.34 21.16 0.62
N ALA A 526 -0.83 19.95 0.37
CA ALA A 526 -0.15 19.59 -0.88
C ALA A 526 -1.11 19.42 -2.07
N ASN A 527 -2.39 19.11 -1.80
CA ASN A 527 -3.41 18.91 -2.85
C ASN A 527 -4.03 20.20 -3.41
N LYS A 528 -3.55 21.39 -3.01
CA LYS A 528 -4.06 22.67 -3.53
C LYS A 528 -3.80 22.87 -5.03
N SER A 529 -2.93 22.09 -5.66
CA SER A 529 -2.61 22.16 -7.08
C SER A 529 -3.28 21.10 -7.97
N ILE A 530 -4.20 20.29 -7.42
CA ILE A 530 -5.12 19.44 -8.21
C ILE A 530 -6.51 20.11 -8.28
N ARG A 531 -6.51 21.45 -8.44
CA ARG A 531 -7.69 22.23 -8.83
C ARG A 531 -7.42 22.91 -10.15
#